data_AF-A0A7S1V0F1-F1
#
_entry.id   AF-A0A7S1V0F1-F1
#
_cell.length_a   1.000
_cell.length_b   1.000
_cell.length_c   1.000
_cell.angle_alpha   90.00
_cell.angle_beta   90.00
_cell.angle_gamma   90.00
#
_symmetry.space_group_name_H-M   'P 1'
#
loop_
_entity.id
_entity.type
_entity.pdbx_description
1 polymer ?
#
loop_
_entity_poly.entity_id
_entity_poly.type
_entity_poly.pdbx_seq_one_letter_code
_entity_poly.pdbx_strand_id
1 'polypeptide(L)'
;GKNLLFTPGVYNVAGSIELTNADTVVLGIGLATLTAMEGAIPLKVSDVPGVIVAGMTIDAGPVESPVLFQVGDRDGANDQSDSSNPITLNDIYFRIGGPQIGKTDIALEINSNDVLVDHVWVWRADHGEE
;
A
#
# COMPACT_ATOMS: atom_id res chain seq x y z
N GLY A 1 7.21 -16.71 -4.82
CA GLY A 1 5.91 -17.25 -4.36
C GLY A 1 4.90 -17.26 -5.50
N LYS A 2 3.59 -17.29 -5.22
CA LYS A 2 2.54 -16.97 -6.20
C LYS A 2 2.22 -15.47 -6.14
N ASN A 3 1.59 -14.95 -7.20
CA ASN A 3 0.95 -13.64 -7.23
C ASN A 3 -0.32 -13.61 -6.35
N LEU A 4 -0.82 -12.42 -6.06
CA LEU A 4 -2.01 -12.19 -5.25
C LEU A 4 -3.09 -11.43 -6.05
N LEU A 5 -4.30 -11.98 -6.06
CA LEU A 5 -5.48 -11.34 -6.65
C LEU A 5 -6.49 -11.06 -5.54
N PHE A 6 -6.78 -9.79 -5.30
CA PHE A 6 -7.90 -9.38 -4.46
C PHE A 6 -9.14 -9.19 -5.33
N THR A 7 -10.13 -10.05 -5.09
CA THR A 7 -11.48 -9.89 -5.63
C THR A 7 -12.17 -8.66 -5.01
N PRO A 8 -13.31 -8.22 -5.55
CA PRO A 8 -14.00 -7.06 -5.00
C PRO A 8 -14.42 -7.30 -3.54
N GLY A 9 -14.06 -6.40 -2.63
CA GLY A 9 -14.34 -6.51 -1.21
C GLY A 9 -13.59 -5.51 -0.35
N VAL A 10 -14.01 -5.40 0.91
CA VAL A 10 -13.31 -4.66 1.97
C VAL A 10 -12.74 -5.67 2.95
N TYR A 11 -11.42 -5.61 3.14
CA TYR A 11 -10.64 -6.57 3.91
C TYR A 11 -10.01 -5.87 5.11
N ASN A 12 -10.40 -6.25 6.32
CA ASN A 12 -9.77 -5.77 7.54
C ASN A 12 -8.41 -6.45 7.74
N VAL A 13 -7.36 -5.67 7.92
CA VAL A 13 -5.98 -6.14 8.01
C VAL A 13 -5.35 -5.66 9.32
N ALA A 14 -5.12 -6.59 10.25
CA ALA A 14 -4.49 -6.32 11.56
C ALA A 14 -2.97 -6.56 11.57
N GLY A 15 -2.38 -6.94 10.42
CA GLY A 15 -0.95 -7.17 10.28
C GLY A 15 -0.51 -7.07 8.83
N SER A 16 0.76 -6.75 8.59
CA SER A 16 1.24 -6.43 7.26
C SER A 16 1.16 -7.60 6.28
N ILE A 17 0.70 -7.30 5.07
CA ILE A 17 0.93 -8.14 3.90
C ILE A 17 2.31 -7.75 3.35
N GLU A 18 3.28 -8.63 3.48
CA GLU A 18 4.66 -8.37 3.10
C GLU A 18 5.01 -9.00 1.74
N LEU A 19 5.43 -8.16 0.80
CA LEU A 19 5.87 -8.56 -0.54
C LEU A 19 7.40 -8.57 -0.57
N THR A 20 7.97 -9.76 -0.36
CA THR A 20 9.43 -9.97 -0.23
C THR A 20 10.08 -10.63 -1.45
N ASN A 21 9.30 -11.00 -2.47
CA ASN A 21 9.81 -11.67 -3.67
C ASN A 21 9.75 -10.73 -4.87
N ALA A 22 10.84 -10.66 -5.64
CA ALA A 22 10.88 -9.97 -6.93
C ALA A 22 9.75 -10.43 -7.87
N ASP A 23 9.34 -9.54 -8.77
CA ASP A 23 8.32 -9.77 -9.81
C ASP A 23 6.93 -10.21 -9.30
N THR A 24 6.67 -10.04 -7.99
CA THR A 24 5.36 -10.36 -7.41
C THR A 24 4.31 -9.37 -7.92
N VAL A 25 3.20 -9.90 -8.43
CA VAL A 25 2.04 -9.07 -8.82
C VAL A 25 0.96 -9.16 -7.75
N VAL A 26 0.51 -7.99 -7.29
CA VAL A 26 -0.69 -7.80 -6.47
C VAL A 26 -1.69 -7.00 -7.30
N LEU A 27 -2.83 -7.61 -7.61
CA LEU A 27 -3.90 -6.97 -8.38
C LEU A 27 -5.19 -6.95 -7.58
N GLY A 28 -5.77 -5.76 -7.40
CA GLY A 28 -7.13 -5.57 -6.92
C GLY A 28 -8.09 -5.37 -8.09
N ILE A 29 -9.28 -5.94 -7.99
CA ILE A 29 -10.38 -5.68 -8.93
C ILE A 29 -11.60 -5.16 -8.18
N GLY A 30 -12.35 -4.26 -8.83
CA GLY A 30 -13.58 -3.70 -8.27
C GLY A 30 -13.38 -2.90 -6.98
N LEU A 31 -12.32 -2.08 -6.91
CA LEU A 31 -11.94 -1.29 -5.73
C LEU A 31 -11.71 -2.15 -4.48
N ALA A 32 -10.96 -3.23 -4.64
CA ALA A 32 -10.53 -4.05 -3.51
C ALA A 32 -9.81 -3.19 -2.46
N THR A 33 -10.31 -3.22 -1.23
CA THR A 33 -9.92 -2.28 -0.18
C THR A 33 -9.28 -3.02 0.99
N LEU A 34 -8.10 -2.58 1.42
CA LEU A 34 -7.49 -2.99 2.68
C LEU A 34 -7.75 -1.92 3.74
N THR A 35 -8.45 -2.26 4.81
CA THR A 35 -8.70 -1.36 5.94
C THR A 35 -7.74 -1.71 7.08
N ALA A 36 -6.91 -0.75 7.47
CA ALA A 36 -5.96 -0.92 8.57
C ALA A 36 -6.71 -1.13 9.90
N MET A 37 -6.34 -2.18 10.62
CA MET A 37 -6.82 -2.46 11.97
C MET A 37 -5.64 -2.45 12.94
N GLU A 38 -5.89 -2.11 14.20
CA GLU A 38 -4.89 -2.17 15.28
C GLU A 38 -3.62 -1.35 15.01
N GLY A 39 -3.72 -0.29 14.19
CA GLY A 39 -2.57 0.55 13.80
C GLY A 39 -1.58 -0.15 12.87
N ALA A 40 -2.01 -1.23 12.21
CA ALA A 40 -1.16 -1.97 11.27
C ALA A 40 -0.72 -1.12 10.07
N ILE A 41 0.34 -1.58 9.40
CA ILE A 41 0.71 -1.14 8.05
C ILE A 41 0.13 -2.18 7.08
N PRO A 42 -1.01 -1.92 6.41
CA PRO A 42 -1.68 -2.92 5.57
C PRO A 42 -0.79 -3.62 4.54
N LEU A 43 0.08 -2.85 3.86
CA LEU A 43 0.90 -3.36 2.77
C LEU A 43 2.34 -2.88 2.91
N LYS A 44 3.28 -3.80 2.74
CA LYS A 44 4.73 -3.51 2.71
C LYS A 44 5.35 -4.22 1.52
N VAL A 45 6.13 -3.50 0.72
CA VAL A 45 7.00 -4.08 -0.32
C VAL A 45 8.43 -3.94 0.17
N SER A 46 9.20 -5.02 0.17
CA SER A 46 10.64 -4.96 0.44
C SER A 46 11.40 -4.36 -0.74
N ASP A 47 12.66 -3.99 -0.55
CA ASP A 47 13.54 -3.54 -1.64
C ASP A 47 13.90 -4.69 -2.60
N VAL A 48 12.95 -5.09 -3.46
CA VAL A 48 13.11 -6.13 -4.48
C VAL A 48 12.57 -5.63 -5.83
N PRO A 49 13.21 -5.98 -6.97
CA PRO A 49 12.82 -5.44 -8.27
C PRO A 49 11.50 -6.02 -8.79
N GLY A 50 10.84 -5.29 -9.67
CA GLY A 50 9.74 -5.76 -10.51
C GLY A 50 8.41 -6.01 -9.81
N VAL A 51 8.26 -5.66 -8.53
CA VAL A 51 6.95 -5.80 -7.85
C VAL A 51 5.93 -4.86 -8.50
N ILE A 52 4.74 -5.39 -8.77
CA ILE A 52 3.61 -4.62 -9.32
C ILE A 52 2.48 -4.65 -8.31
N VAL A 53 2.06 -3.48 -7.84
CA VAL A 53 0.83 -3.32 -7.05
C VAL A 53 -0.14 -2.49 -7.86
N ALA A 54 -1.34 -3.01 -8.12
CA ALA A 54 -2.30 -2.36 -8.99
C ALA A 54 -3.75 -2.45 -8.47
N GLY A 55 -4.53 -1.38 -8.62
CA GLY A 55 -5.99 -1.39 -8.43
C GLY A 55 -6.45 -1.60 -6.98
N MET A 56 -5.68 -1.09 -6.02
CA MET A 56 -5.94 -1.27 -4.58
C MET A 56 -6.37 0.05 -3.93
N THR A 57 -7.34 -0.04 -3.03
CA THR A 57 -7.67 1.02 -2.08
C THR A 57 -7.09 0.66 -0.71
N ILE A 58 -6.51 1.63 -0.02
CA ILE A 58 -5.97 1.48 1.34
C ILE A 58 -6.67 2.49 2.25
N ASP A 59 -7.53 1.97 3.13
CA ASP A 59 -8.32 2.73 4.08
C ASP A 59 -7.60 2.78 5.44
N ALA A 60 -7.51 3.97 6.02
CA ALA A 60 -7.07 4.12 7.39
C ALA A 60 -8.14 3.63 8.38
N GLY A 61 -7.67 3.05 9.49
CA GLY A 61 -8.52 2.65 10.61
C GLY A 61 -8.62 3.71 11.71
N PRO A 62 -9.44 3.45 12.74
CA PRO A 62 -9.62 4.38 13.86
C PRO A 62 -8.39 4.46 14.78
N VAL A 63 -7.55 3.42 14.78
CA VAL A 63 -6.24 3.41 15.45
C VAL A 63 -5.20 3.91 14.45
N GLU A 64 -4.39 4.88 14.86
CA GLU A 64 -3.39 5.51 13.99
C GLU A 64 -2.34 4.52 13.52
N SER A 65 -2.22 4.36 12.20
CA SER A 65 -1.13 3.63 11.56
C SER A 65 0.09 4.54 11.38
N PRO A 66 1.31 4.07 11.66
CA PRO A 66 2.51 4.85 11.37
C PRO A 66 2.70 5.05 9.85
N VAL A 67 2.36 4.04 9.04
CA VAL A 67 2.34 4.11 7.58
C VAL A 67 1.16 3.26 7.07
N LEU A 68 0.46 3.65 5.98
CA LEU A 68 -0.55 2.77 5.36
C LEU A 68 0.04 1.86 4.27
N PHE A 69 0.98 2.37 3.48
CA PHE A 69 1.72 1.59 2.49
C PHE A 69 3.19 1.99 2.48
N GLN A 70 4.07 1.03 2.75
CA GLN A 70 5.52 1.20 2.67
C GLN A 70 6.08 0.47 1.44
N VAL A 71 6.93 1.14 0.68
CA VAL A 71 7.67 0.59 -0.46
C VAL A 71 9.16 0.76 -0.22
N GLY A 72 9.86 -0.34 0.03
CA GLY A 72 11.27 -0.36 0.42
C GLY A 72 11.50 -0.26 1.93
N ASP A 73 12.65 -0.74 2.37
CA ASP A 73 13.07 -0.75 3.77
C ASP A 73 13.73 0.59 4.16
N ARG A 74 13.32 1.20 5.28
CA ARG A 74 13.77 2.54 5.70
C ARG A 74 15.28 2.70 5.86
N ASP A 75 15.99 1.64 6.22
CA ASP A 75 17.41 1.70 6.52
C ASP A 75 18.30 1.49 5.27
N GLY A 76 17.70 1.23 4.09
CA GLY A 76 18.42 1.00 2.83
C GLY A 76 19.44 -0.14 2.87
N ALA A 77 19.41 -0.97 3.92
CA ALA A 77 20.46 -1.93 4.23
C ALA A 77 20.54 -3.08 3.20
N ASN A 78 19.50 -3.27 2.40
CA ASN A 78 19.40 -4.28 1.34
C ASN A 78 18.75 -3.70 0.08
N ASP A 79 19.15 -2.50 -0.35
CA ASP A 79 18.62 -1.90 -1.57
C ASP A 79 18.94 -2.77 -2.81
N GLN A 80 17.92 -3.43 -3.36
CA GLN A 80 17.97 -4.19 -4.61
C GLN A 80 17.15 -3.54 -5.73
N SER A 81 16.92 -2.23 -5.65
CA SER A 81 16.28 -1.47 -6.73
C SER A 81 17.00 -1.64 -8.07
N ASP A 82 16.22 -1.71 -9.15
CA ASP A 82 16.72 -1.87 -10.51
C ASP A 82 15.91 -0.99 -11.47
N SER A 83 16.51 0.10 -11.97
CA SER A 83 15.90 1.00 -12.95
C SER A 83 15.38 0.32 -14.23
N SER A 84 15.87 -0.88 -14.58
CA SER A 84 15.40 -1.66 -15.72
C SER A 84 14.24 -2.61 -15.39
N ASN A 85 13.98 -2.83 -14.10
CA ASN A 85 12.87 -3.61 -13.56
C ASN A 85 12.29 -2.95 -12.29
N PRO A 86 11.71 -1.73 -12.40
CA PRO A 86 11.29 -0.96 -11.24
C PRO A 86 10.06 -1.56 -10.56
N ILE A 87 9.88 -1.24 -9.27
CA ILE A 87 8.59 -1.44 -8.60
C ILE A 87 7.58 -0.46 -9.22
N THR A 88 6.36 -0.91 -9.48
CA THR A 88 5.30 -0.05 -10.04
C THR A 88 4.05 -0.07 -9.17
N LEU A 89 3.53 1.13 -8.88
CA LEU A 89 2.28 1.37 -8.17
C LEU A 89 1.28 1.98 -9.16
N ASN A 90 0.17 1.28 -9.43
CA ASN A 90 -0.80 1.68 -10.45
C ASN A 90 -2.21 1.76 -9.86
N ASP A 91 -2.94 2.85 -10.06
CA ASP A 91 -4.32 3.00 -9.56
C ASP A 91 -4.43 2.68 -8.06
N ILE A 92 -3.58 3.31 -7.24
CA ILE A 92 -3.61 3.16 -5.77
C ILE A 92 -4.34 4.33 -5.13
N TYR A 93 -5.35 4.02 -4.33
CA TYR A 93 -6.17 5.02 -3.65
C TYR A 93 -5.96 4.93 -2.15
N PHE A 94 -5.75 6.06 -1.49
CA PHE A 94 -5.71 6.14 -0.03
C PHE A 94 -6.87 6.98 0.44
N ARG A 95 -7.55 6.49 1.48
CA ARG A 95 -8.63 7.23 2.12
C ARG A 95 -8.44 7.22 3.63
N ILE A 96 -8.30 8.42 4.18
CA ILE A 96 -8.09 8.66 5.59
C ILE A 96 -9.27 9.49 6.11
N GLY A 97 -10.25 8.83 6.72
CA GLY A 97 -11.55 9.44 7.03
C GLY A 97 -12.59 9.20 5.93
N GLY A 98 -13.81 9.68 6.13
CA GLY A 98 -14.88 9.64 5.13
C GLY A 98 -16.00 8.67 5.52
N PRO A 99 -15.91 7.36 5.21
CA PRO A 99 -16.91 6.38 5.65
C PRO A 99 -16.77 6.02 7.14
N GLN A 100 -15.63 6.33 7.76
CA GLN A 100 -15.30 6.04 9.16
C GLN A 100 -14.15 6.95 9.62
N ILE A 101 -13.92 7.04 10.94
CA ILE A 101 -12.72 7.66 11.51
C ILE A 101 -11.48 6.93 10.98
N GLY A 102 -10.56 7.67 10.36
CA GLY A 102 -9.32 7.16 9.80
C GLY A 102 -8.12 8.01 10.21
N LYS A 103 -7.04 7.38 10.70
CA LYS A 103 -5.82 8.07 11.15
C LYS A 103 -4.56 7.39 10.64
N THR A 104 -3.61 8.19 10.18
CA THR A 104 -2.25 7.73 9.90
C THR A 104 -1.28 8.90 9.98
N ASP A 105 -0.03 8.62 10.31
CA ASP A 105 1.06 9.60 10.22
C ASP A 105 1.48 9.78 8.74
N ILE A 106 1.77 8.68 8.04
CA ILE A 106 2.16 8.68 6.63
C ILE A 106 1.24 7.77 5.81
N ALA A 107 0.58 8.29 4.77
CA ALA A 107 -0.24 7.45 3.91
C ALA A 107 0.63 6.52 3.02
N LEU A 108 1.58 7.09 2.29
CA LEU A 108 2.48 6.37 1.39
C LEU A 108 3.92 6.76 1.69
N GLU A 109 4.75 5.78 2.04
CA GLU A 109 6.19 5.93 2.22
C GLU A 109 6.92 5.17 1.12
N ILE A 110 7.74 5.86 0.33
CA ILE A 110 8.57 5.27 -0.72
C ILE A 110 10.04 5.49 -0.36
N ASN A 111 10.73 4.39 -0.11
CA ASN A 111 12.14 4.31 0.25
C ASN A 111 12.98 3.72 -0.90
N SER A 112 12.45 2.76 -1.66
CA SER A 112 13.17 2.15 -2.81
C SER A 112 13.46 3.18 -3.90
N ASN A 113 14.61 3.05 -4.58
CA ASN A 113 14.90 3.86 -5.77
C ASN A 113 14.08 3.39 -6.99
N ASP A 114 13.96 4.27 -7.98
CA ASP A 114 13.37 4.01 -9.30
C ASP A 114 11.89 3.57 -9.31
N VAL A 115 11.17 3.67 -8.18
CA VAL A 115 9.74 3.33 -8.11
C VAL A 115 8.93 4.20 -9.06
N LEU A 116 8.11 3.56 -9.89
CA LEU A 116 7.16 4.24 -10.75
C LEU A 116 5.81 4.33 -10.03
N VAL A 117 5.31 5.55 -9.91
CA VAL A 117 3.99 5.85 -9.35
C VAL A 117 3.12 6.38 -10.47
N ASP A 118 2.22 5.55 -10.98
CA ASP A 118 1.25 5.91 -12.02
C ASP A 118 -0.16 5.91 -11.44
N HIS A 119 -0.80 7.07 -11.45
CA HIS A 119 -2.13 7.29 -10.88
C HIS A 119 -2.28 6.86 -9.41
N VAL A 120 -1.98 7.79 -8.51
CA VAL A 120 -2.28 7.65 -7.08
C VAL A 120 -3.15 8.81 -6.61
N TRP A 121 -4.14 8.49 -5.78
CA TRP A 121 -4.91 9.51 -5.07
C TRP A 121 -4.73 9.33 -3.56
N VAL A 122 -3.98 10.23 -2.94
CA VAL A 122 -3.82 10.27 -1.48
C VAL A 122 -4.79 11.30 -0.91
N TRP A 123 -5.86 10.83 -0.27
CA TRP A 123 -6.94 11.70 0.19
C TRP A 123 -7.18 11.56 1.70
N ARG A 124 -6.80 12.61 2.44
CA ARG A 124 -7.37 12.87 3.76
C ARG A 124 -8.76 13.47 3.54
N ALA A 125 -9.77 12.81 4.09
CA ALA A 125 -11.15 13.19 3.88
C ALA A 125 -11.42 14.63 4.29
N ASP A 126 -12.10 15.37 3.42
CA ASP A 126 -12.60 16.73 3.67
C ASP A 126 -14.11 16.75 4.00
N HIS A 127 -14.77 15.59 3.93
CA HIS A 127 -16.17 15.39 4.26
C HIS A 127 -16.47 13.94 4.63
N GLY A 128 -17.60 13.73 5.29
CA GLY A 128 -18.04 12.43 5.80
C GLY A 128 -17.89 12.36 7.32
N GLU A 129 -17.68 11.16 7.84
CA GLU A 129 -17.32 10.91 9.23
C GLU A 129 -15.80 11.13 9.40
N GLU A 130 -15.42 11.99 10.34
CA GLU A 130 -14.02 12.33 10.67
C GLU A 130 -13.64 11.93 12.10
#